data_AF-A0A812W9B1-F1
#
_entry.id   AF-A0A812W9B1-F1
#
_cell.length_a   1.000
_cell.length_b   1.000
_cell.length_c   1.000
_cell.angle_alpha   90.00
_cell.angle_beta   90.00
_cell.angle_gamma   90.00
#
_symmetry.space_group_name_H-M   'P 1'
#
loop_
_entity.id
_entity.type
_entity.pdbx_description
1 polymer ?
#
loop_
_entity_poly.entity_id
_entity_poly.type
_entity_poly.pdbx_seq_one_letter_code
_entity_poly.pdbx_strand_id
1 'polypeptide(L)'
;MESCPECGSAENVALTRSVLQCRSCGISRCRLCKNMWNVDHRCATSVALARSWEDFKDVATYEMQLRPLGFKRCPACQLACEKQDPLSCDHITCVCGHEFCWMCGEDRRVIKAHDNSYHHKRCPFYEPCDETPRLEKNCPVCQATGVPCMRPPQAHAARRAAIRQQALGLEVRRLREGMEQSDGAIITEKTEAVQRPEHPFNLEALSQLLCGGPLASCCRVLNSDPPARR
;
A
#
# COMPACT_ATOMS: atom_id res chain seq x y z
N MET A 1 13.72 -9.92 28.80
CA MET A 1 14.50 -8.82 28.20
C MET A 1 15.68 -9.45 27.48
N GLU A 2 15.97 -9.05 26.24
CA GLU A 2 17.12 -9.60 25.52
C GLU A 2 18.44 -9.04 26.09
N SER A 3 19.36 -9.92 26.48
CA SER A 3 20.71 -9.56 26.91
C SER A 3 21.61 -9.21 25.73
N CYS A 4 22.63 -8.39 25.99
CA CYS A 4 23.70 -8.08 25.06
C CYS A 4 24.55 -9.35 24.85
N PRO A 5 24.75 -9.81 23.59
CA PRO A 5 25.54 -11.01 23.32
C PRO A 5 27.04 -10.85 23.65
N GLU A 6 27.54 -9.61 23.70
CA GLU A 6 28.97 -9.34 23.93
C GLU A 6 29.33 -9.24 25.41
N CYS A 7 28.46 -8.67 26.25
CA CYS A 7 28.76 -8.44 27.67
C CYS A 7 27.73 -9.05 28.64
N GLY A 8 26.68 -9.70 28.14
CA GLY A 8 25.64 -10.34 28.95
C GLY A 8 24.64 -9.40 29.62
N SER A 9 24.87 -8.08 29.61
CA SER A 9 23.98 -7.11 30.26
C SER A 9 22.60 -7.04 29.62
N ALA A 10 21.55 -6.96 30.44
CA ALA A 10 20.17 -6.74 29.97
C ALA A 10 19.85 -5.25 29.73
N GLU A 11 20.76 -4.35 30.09
CA GLU A 11 20.55 -2.91 29.98
C GLU A 11 20.75 -2.42 28.55
N ASN A 12 19.65 -2.09 27.88
CA ASN A 12 19.65 -1.65 26.50
C ASN A 12 18.87 -0.33 26.35
N VAL A 13 19.30 0.51 25.39
CA VAL A 13 18.63 1.73 24.99
C VAL A 13 18.28 1.69 23.51
N ALA A 14 17.09 2.20 23.20
CA ALA A 14 16.60 2.43 21.86
C ALA A 14 17.28 3.65 21.23
N LEU A 15 18.25 3.48 20.33
CA LEU A 15 18.84 4.63 19.61
C LEU A 15 17.98 5.07 18.43
N THR A 16 17.49 4.11 17.65
CA THR A 16 16.51 4.34 16.58
C THR A 16 15.41 3.28 16.69
N ARG A 17 14.48 3.25 15.73
CA ARG A 17 13.41 2.23 15.69
C ARG A 17 13.94 0.82 15.48
N SER A 18 15.03 0.65 14.75
CA SER A 18 15.65 -0.65 14.44
C SER A 18 16.96 -0.89 15.19
N VAL A 19 17.52 0.13 15.86
CA VAL A 19 18.80 0.04 16.55
C VAL A 19 18.60 -0.02 18.07
N LEU A 20 19.31 -0.96 18.68
CA LEU A 20 19.41 -1.13 20.12
C LEU A 20 20.88 -1.01 20.53
N GLN A 21 21.20 -0.16 21.49
CA GLN A 21 22.54 -0.04 22.05
C GLN A 21 22.58 -0.59 23.47
N CYS A 22 23.58 -1.41 23.79
CA CYS A 22 23.80 -1.84 25.16
C CYS A 22 24.38 -0.69 26.00
N ARG A 23 23.81 -0.41 27.17
CA ARG A 23 24.32 0.64 28.07
C ARG A 23 25.66 0.29 28.71
N SER A 24 25.91 -1.00 28.95
CA SER A 24 27.10 -1.45 29.67
C SER A 24 28.36 -1.47 28.79
N CYS A 25 28.25 -1.85 27.51
CA CYS A 25 29.40 -1.92 26.59
C CYS A 25 29.33 -0.97 25.39
N GLY A 26 28.23 -0.25 25.19
CA GLY A 26 28.08 0.72 24.10
C GLY A 26 27.87 0.13 22.70
N ILE A 27 27.94 -1.20 22.55
CA ILE A 27 27.76 -1.87 21.26
C ILE A 27 26.31 -1.73 20.80
N SER A 28 26.14 -1.31 19.55
CA SER A 28 24.84 -1.20 18.89
C SER A 28 24.58 -2.44 18.04
N ARG A 29 23.32 -2.89 18.03
CA ARG A 29 22.86 -4.04 17.27
C ARG A 29 21.49 -3.76 16.66
N CYS A 30 21.21 -4.42 15.55
CA CYS A 30 19.88 -4.38 14.96
C CYS A 30 18.89 -5.17 15.83
N ARG A 31 17.70 -4.63 16.06
CA ARG A 31 16.61 -5.31 16.78
C ARG A 31 16.04 -6.50 16.04
N LEU A 32 16.20 -6.54 14.72
CA LEU A 32 15.63 -7.58 13.86
C LEU A 32 16.63 -8.74 13.67
N CYS A 33 17.82 -8.46 13.12
CA CYS A 33 18.79 -9.53 12.83
C CYS A 33 19.70 -9.85 14.01
N LYS A 34 19.68 -9.03 15.07
CA LYS A 34 20.54 -9.14 16.26
C LYS A 34 22.04 -8.98 15.98
N ASN A 35 22.46 -8.84 14.72
CA ASN A 35 23.83 -8.56 14.32
C ASN A 35 24.24 -7.13 14.70
N MET A 36 25.55 -6.92 14.84
CA MET A 36 26.16 -5.64 15.16
C MET A 36 25.81 -4.56 14.12
N TRP A 37 25.47 -3.37 14.62
CA TRP A 37 25.09 -2.20 13.82
C TRP A 37 26.29 -1.30 13.55
N ASN A 38 26.43 -0.86 12.31
CA ASN A 38 27.39 0.14 11.84
C ASN A 38 26.74 0.97 10.72
N VAL A 39 27.45 1.98 10.18
CA VAL A 39 26.92 2.89 9.15
C VAL A 39 26.53 2.15 7.85
N ASP A 40 27.20 1.04 7.56
CA ASP A 40 26.99 0.20 6.39
C ASP A 40 26.07 -1.00 6.68
N HIS A 41 25.43 -1.02 7.84
CA HIS A 41 24.66 -2.18 8.28
C HIS A 41 23.43 -2.33 7.41
N ARG A 42 23.46 -3.35 6.56
CA ARG A 42 22.30 -3.83 5.80
C ARG A 42 21.68 -4.93 6.64
N CYS A 43 20.52 -4.66 7.23
CA CYS A 43 19.85 -5.62 8.08
C CYS A 43 19.60 -6.92 7.30
N ALA A 44 20.34 -7.96 7.66
CA ALA A 44 20.10 -9.27 7.07
C ALA A 44 18.69 -9.77 7.37
N THR A 45 17.87 -9.21 8.26
CA THR A 45 16.46 -9.64 8.37
C THR A 45 15.56 -8.98 7.32
N SER A 46 15.90 -7.79 6.79
CA SER A 46 15.24 -7.27 5.59
C SER A 46 15.72 -7.98 4.30
N VAL A 47 16.89 -8.62 4.34
CA VAL A 47 17.49 -9.38 3.21
C VAL A 47 17.31 -10.91 3.32
N ALA A 48 17.25 -11.48 4.52
CA ALA A 48 17.34 -12.91 4.86
C ALA A 48 16.13 -13.45 5.66
N LEU A 49 15.06 -12.66 5.86
CA LEU A 49 13.72 -13.27 5.91
C LEU A 49 13.33 -13.87 4.56
N ALA A 50 14.04 -13.54 3.48
CA ALA A 50 13.98 -14.33 2.27
C ALA A 50 14.95 -15.48 2.33
N ARG A 51 14.36 -16.65 2.58
CA ARG A 51 14.93 -17.90 2.10
C ARG A 51 14.58 -18.13 0.62
N SER A 52 13.59 -17.41 0.10
CA SER A 52 13.11 -17.43 -1.29
C SER A 52 12.49 -16.09 -1.71
N TRP A 53 12.25 -15.89 -3.01
CA TRP A 53 11.56 -14.69 -3.53
C TRP A 53 10.07 -14.65 -3.11
N GLU A 54 9.50 -15.83 -2.84
CA GLU A 54 8.12 -16.03 -2.39
C GLU A 54 7.88 -15.54 -0.95
N ASP A 55 8.86 -15.73 -0.05
CA ASP A 55 8.76 -15.30 1.37
C ASP A 55 8.64 -13.77 1.51
N PHE A 56 9.18 -13.01 0.54
CA PHE A 56 9.13 -11.54 0.53
C PHE A 56 7.73 -10.95 0.36
N LYS A 57 6.78 -11.75 -0.13
CA LYS A 57 5.39 -11.31 -0.32
C LYS A 57 4.54 -11.47 0.92
N ASP A 58 5.05 -12.07 2.00
CA ASP A 58 4.22 -12.27 3.20
C ASP A 58 3.78 -10.91 3.77
N VAL A 59 2.49 -10.63 3.55
CA VAL A 59 1.84 -9.40 3.98
C VAL A 59 1.76 -9.34 5.50
N ALA A 60 1.57 -10.49 6.15
CA ALA A 60 1.40 -10.57 7.59
C ALA A 60 2.67 -10.12 8.33
N THR A 61 3.84 -10.63 7.95
CA THR A 61 5.12 -10.25 8.57
C THR A 61 5.39 -8.75 8.44
N TYR A 62 5.20 -8.18 7.25
CA TYR A 62 5.39 -6.74 7.06
C TYR A 62 4.43 -5.90 7.90
N GLU A 63 3.12 -6.19 7.86
CA GLU A 63 2.11 -5.40 8.55
C GLU A 63 2.27 -5.47 10.07
N MET A 64 2.59 -6.65 10.62
CA MET A 64 2.68 -6.85 12.06
C MET A 64 4.02 -6.42 12.66
N GLN A 65 5.14 -6.62 11.95
CA GLN A 65 6.48 -6.48 12.54
C GLN A 65 7.25 -5.28 11.98
N LEU A 66 7.22 -5.07 10.66
CA LEU A 66 8.11 -4.09 10.01
C LEU A 66 7.47 -2.71 9.89
N ARG A 67 6.18 -2.66 9.54
CA ARG A 67 5.45 -1.40 9.38
C ARG A 67 5.40 -0.57 10.68
N PRO A 68 5.15 -1.14 11.88
CA PRO A 68 5.18 -0.38 13.13
C PRO A 68 6.56 0.20 13.45
N LEU A 69 7.63 -0.45 12.97
CA LEU A 69 9.00 0.03 13.12
C LEU A 69 9.37 1.11 12.10
N GLY A 70 8.45 1.48 11.19
CA GLY A 70 8.65 2.55 10.21
C GLY A 70 9.33 2.10 8.91
N PHE A 71 9.42 0.81 8.65
CA PHE A 71 9.88 0.31 7.35
C PHE A 71 8.85 0.63 6.26
N LYS A 72 9.32 0.83 5.03
CA LYS A 72 8.48 1.01 3.84
C LYS A 72 8.84 -0.01 2.78
N ARG A 73 7.86 -0.50 2.02
CA ARG A 73 8.14 -1.40 0.90
C ARG A 73 8.71 -0.65 -0.31
N CYS A 74 9.67 -1.26 -0.97
CA CYS A 74 10.13 -0.83 -2.29
C CYS A 74 8.99 -0.95 -3.31
N PRO A 75 8.66 0.10 -4.08
CA PRO A 75 7.62 0.05 -5.10
C PRO A 75 7.86 -0.99 -6.20
N ALA A 76 9.13 -1.28 -6.50
CA ALA A 76 9.52 -2.20 -7.58
C ALA A 76 9.54 -3.67 -7.13
N CYS A 77 10.28 -4.00 -6.07
CA CYS A 77 10.49 -5.38 -5.63
C CYS A 77 9.74 -5.76 -4.33
N GLN A 78 9.02 -4.82 -3.71
CA GLN A 78 8.24 -5.02 -2.48
C GLN A 78 9.03 -5.34 -1.20
N LEU A 79 10.37 -5.35 -1.28
CA LEU A 79 11.24 -5.52 -0.12
C LEU A 79 11.10 -4.40 0.90
N ALA A 80 11.19 -4.73 2.18
CA ALA A 80 11.20 -3.75 3.25
C ALA A 80 12.50 -2.94 3.22
N CYS A 81 12.35 -1.62 3.19
CA CYS A 81 13.42 -0.64 3.21
C CYS A 81 13.33 0.19 4.49
N GLU A 82 14.49 0.60 4.99
CA GLU A 82 14.63 1.52 6.12
C GLU A 82 15.45 2.73 5.69
N LYS A 83 15.10 3.90 6.21
CA LYS A 83 15.90 5.12 6.07
C LYS A 83 16.94 5.13 7.21
N GLN A 84 18.23 5.13 6.85
CA GLN A 84 19.32 4.99 7.81
C GLN A 84 19.39 6.14 8.84
N ASP A 85 19.12 7.36 8.41
CA ASP A 85 19.11 8.56 9.26
C ASP A 85 17.83 9.38 8.98
N PRO A 86 17.03 9.72 10.00
CA PRO A 86 15.89 10.62 9.86
C PRO A 86 16.21 11.94 9.15
N LEU A 87 17.41 12.49 9.36
CA LEU A 87 17.88 13.76 8.79
C LEU A 87 18.45 13.62 7.38
N SER A 88 18.65 12.40 6.87
CA SER A 88 19.14 12.21 5.51
C SER A 88 18.10 12.66 4.48
N CYS A 89 18.54 12.88 3.24
CA CYS A 89 17.63 13.14 2.13
C CYS A 89 16.56 12.03 2.02
N ASP A 90 15.35 12.38 1.59
CA ASP A 90 14.27 11.42 1.33
C ASP A 90 14.44 10.69 -0.02
N HIS A 91 15.57 10.84 -0.70
CA HIS A 91 15.98 9.95 -1.77
C HIS A 91 16.63 8.70 -1.16
N ILE A 92 16.03 7.53 -1.38
CA ILE A 92 16.62 6.26 -0.96
C ILE A 92 16.74 5.27 -2.13
N THR A 93 17.71 4.36 -2.02
CA THR A 93 17.98 3.30 -3.00
C THR A 93 17.74 1.95 -2.35
N CYS A 94 16.85 1.14 -2.94
CA CYS A 94 16.63 -0.25 -2.51
C CYS A 94 17.83 -1.13 -2.88
N VAL A 95 17.98 -2.27 -2.20
CA VAL A 95 18.97 -3.31 -2.55
C VAL A 95 18.79 -3.87 -3.96
N CYS A 96 17.59 -3.77 -4.56
CA CYS A 96 17.35 -4.14 -5.96
C CYS A 96 17.84 -3.07 -6.97
N GLY A 97 18.39 -1.95 -6.49
CA GLY A 97 18.83 -0.83 -7.31
C GLY A 97 17.73 0.20 -7.66
N HIS A 98 16.48 -0.02 -7.24
CA HIS A 98 15.41 0.95 -7.47
C HIS A 98 15.52 2.15 -6.52
N GLU A 99 15.55 3.36 -7.09
CA GLU A 99 15.58 4.62 -6.36
C GLU A 99 14.17 5.22 -6.25
N PHE A 100 13.78 5.64 -5.05
CA PHE A 100 12.46 6.22 -4.82
C PHE A 100 12.46 7.25 -3.69
N CYS A 101 11.41 8.09 -3.66
CA CYS A 101 11.21 9.03 -2.58
C CYS A 101 10.66 8.31 -1.33
N TRP A 102 11.33 8.40 -0.19
CA TRP A 102 10.91 7.84 1.08
C TRP A 102 9.52 8.34 1.50
N MET A 103 9.18 9.61 1.24
CA MET A 103 7.92 10.20 1.68
C MET A 103 6.72 9.67 0.90
N CYS A 104 6.82 9.60 -0.43
CA CYS A 104 5.69 9.23 -1.29
C CYS A 104 5.80 7.88 -2.01
N GLY A 105 6.98 7.27 -2.09
CA GLY A 105 7.18 6.02 -2.81
C GLY A 105 7.26 6.15 -4.33
N GLU A 106 7.32 7.36 -4.89
CA GLU A 106 7.43 7.55 -6.35
C GLU A 106 8.85 7.30 -6.86
N ASP A 107 8.98 6.79 -8.09
CA ASP A 107 10.27 6.49 -8.74
C ASP A 107 11.09 7.79 -8.87
N ARG A 108 12.27 7.80 -8.25
CA ARG A 108 13.14 8.97 -8.21
C ARG A 108 13.64 9.37 -9.58
N ARG A 109 13.82 8.42 -10.50
CA ARG A 109 14.29 8.65 -11.87
C ARG A 109 13.22 9.32 -12.70
N VAL A 110 11.95 8.98 -12.49
CA VAL A 110 10.81 9.67 -13.12
C VAL A 110 10.72 11.10 -12.61
N ILE A 111 10.75 11.31 -11.28
CA ILE A 111 10.75 12.66 -10.70
C ILE A 111 11.94 13.49 -11.24
N LYS A 112 13.13 12.90 -11.32
CA LYS A 112 14.34 13.58 -11.81
C LYS A 112 14.25 13.96 -13.29
N ALA A 113 13.65 13.10 -14.11
CA ALA A 113 13.53 13.33 -15.54
C ALA A 113 12.46 14.37 -15.87
N HIS A 114 11.48 14.53 -14.98
CA HIS A 114 10.46 15.55 -15.06
C HIS A 114 10.74 16.63 -13.99
N ASP A 115 9.83 16.79 -13.02
CA ASP A 115 9.87 17.82 -11.99
C ASP A 115 9.11 17.36 -10.71
N ASN A 116 8.95 18.27 -9.75
CA ASN A 116 8.29 18.03 -8.47
C ASN A 116 6.79 17.68 -8.59
N SER A 117 6.16 17.86 -9.75
CA SER A 117 4.77 17.44 -10.00
C SER A 117 4.60 15.92 -10.12
N TYR A 118 5.70 15.18 -10.22
CA TYR A 118 5.72 13.71 -10.23
C TYR A 118 5.92 13.08 -8.86
N HIS A 119 5.87 13.87 -7.78
CA HIS A 119 5.59 13.35 -6.46
C HIS A 119 4.10 12.99 -6.31
N HIS A 120 3.77 12.16 -5.30
CA HIS A 120 2.38 11.97 -4.90
C HIS A 120 1.82 13.30 -4.35
N LYS A 121 0.56 13.64 -4.63
CA LYS A 121 -0.08 14.91 -4.19
C LYS A 121 0.02 15.23 -2.68
N ARG A 122 0.16 14.20 -1.85
CA ARG A 122 0.32 14.33 -0.38
C ARG A 122 1.78 14.37 0.08
N CYS A 123 2.73 14.36 -0.84
CA CYS A 123 4.15 14.48 -0.55
C CYS A 123 4.47 15.94 -0.21
N PRO A 124 5.33 16.21 0.79
CA PRO A 124 5.79 17.56 1.07
C PRO A 124 6.53 18.22 -0.11
N PHE A 125 7.10 17.41 -1.00
CA PHE A 125 7.84 17.85 -2.19
C PHE A 125 6.96 17.98 -3.44
N TYR A 126 5.64 17.77 -3.34
CA TYR A 126 4.77 17.88 -4.50
C TYR A 126 4.50 19.34 -4.85
N GLU A 127 4.76 19.69 -6.11
CA GLU A 127 4.42 20.98 -6.68
C GLU A 127 3.41 20.80 -7.83
N PRO A 128 2.25 21.47 -7.80
CA PRO A 128 1.28 21.38 -8.88
C PRO A 128 1.85 21.94 -10.19
N CYS A 129 1.51 21.30 -11.30
CA CYS A 129 1.87 21.74 -12.65
C CYS A 129 0.66 21.54 -13.55
N ASP A 130 0.20 22.63 -14.16
CA ASP A 130 -0.99 22.65 -15.04
C ASP A 130 -0.64 22.35 -16.50
N GLU A 131 0.66 22.21 -16.81
CA GLU A 131 1.10 21.84 -18.15
C GLU A 131 0.72 20.40 -18.49
N THR A 132 0.44 20.15 -19.77
CA THR A 132 0.19 18.80 -20.28
C THR A 132 1.45 17.92 -20.14
N PRO A 133 1.33 16.65 -19.73
CA PRO A 133 2.48 15.74 -19.65
C PRO A 133 3.19 15.62 -21.00
N ARG A 134 4.51 15.85 -21.00
CA ARG A 134 5.38 15.72 -22.18
C ARG A 134 6.22 14.46 -22.10
N LEU A 135 6.63 13.96 -23.27
CA LEU A 135 7.54 12.82 -23.37
C LEU A 135 8.95 13.29 -23.00
N GLU A 136 9.48 12.80 -21.88
CA GLU A 136 10.83 13.15 -21.45
C GLU A 136 11.86 12.10 -21.87
N LYS A 137 12.93 12.58 -22.53
CA LYS A 137 13.99 11.73 -23.08
C LYS A 137 14.72 10.94 -22.02
N ASN A 138 14.77 11.41 -20.77
CA ASN A 138 15.47 10.75 -19.67
C ASN A 138 14.54 9.96 -18.75
N CYS A 139 13.23 9.96 -19.01
CA CYS A 139 12.27 9.25 -18.18
C CYS A 139 12.20 7.78 -18.60
N PRO A 140 12.50 6.82 -17.69
CA PRO A 140 12.50 5.40 -18.04
C PRO A 140 11.11 4.89 -18.46
N VAL A 141 10.04 5.51 -17.94
CA VAL A 141 8.66 5.15 -18.32
C VAL A 141 8.35 5.68 -19.72
N CYS A 142 8.62 6.96 -20.00
CA CYS A 142 8.39 7.55 -21.32
C CYS A 142 9.16 6.81 -22.42
N GLN A 143 10.41 6.45 -22.17
CA GLN A 143 11.23 5.69 -23.11
C GLN A 143 10.64 4.30 -23.39
N ALA A 144 10.19 3.59 -22.35
CA ALA A 144 9.65 2.25 -22.48
C ALA A 144 8.29 2.21 -23.20
N THR A 145 7.45 3.22 -22.99
CA THR A 145 6.08 3.23 -23.52
C THR A 145 5.94 4.00 -24.83
N GLY A 146 6.89 4.89 -25.16
CA GLY A 146 6.78 5.80 -26.30
C GLY A 146 5.70 6.88 -26.15
N VAL A 147 5.09 7.01 -24.95
CA VAL A 147 4.07 8.00 -24.64
C VAL A 147 4.39 8.72 -23.33
N PRO A 148 3.96 9.98 -23.14
CA PRO A 148 4.17 10.70 -21.89
C PRO A 148 3.62 9.93 -20.70
N CYS A 149 4.44 9.74 -19.66
CA CYS A 149 3.97 9.10 -18.43
C CYS A 149 3.05 10.05 -17.64
N MET A 150 2.06 9.49 -16.96
CA MET A 150 1.09 10.27 -16.19
C MET A 150 1.65 10.62 -14.81
N ARG A 151 1.30 11.80 -14.30
CA ARG A 151 1.63 12.19 -12.92
C ARG A 151 0.96 11.22 -11.92
N PRO A 152 1.61 10.87 -10.79
CA PRO A 152 1.14 9.80 -9.90
C PRO A 152 -0.30 9.88 -9.39
N PRO A 153 -0.88 11.06 -9.11
CA PRO A 153 -2.28 11.16 -8.69
C PRO A 153 -3.25 10.48 -9.68
N GLN A 154 -2.89 10.45 -10.97
CA GLN A 154 -3.67 9.82 -12.03
C GLN A 154 -3.24 8.35 -12.22
N ALA A 155 -1.94 8.05 -12.09
CA ALA A 155 -1.40 6.69 -12.24
C ALA A 155 -1.85 5.72 -11.12
N HIS A 156 -1.92 6.18 -9.86
CA HIS A 156 -2.39 5.36 -8.74
C HIS A 156 -3.89 5.10 -8.80
N ALA A 157 -4.69 6.08 -9.21
CA ALA A 157 -6.13 5.92 -9.42
C ALA A 157 -6.41 4.89 -10.53
N ALA A 158 -5.69 4.99 -11.65
CA ALA A 158 -5.78 4.03 -12.75
C ALA A 158 -5.37 2.61 -12.32
N ARG A 159 -4.25 2.46 -11.58
CA ARG A 159 -3.83 1.15 -11.03
C ARG A 159 -4.86 0.54 -10.09
N ARG A 160 -5.41 1.33 -9.15
CA ARG A 160 -6.45 0.84 -8.23
C ARG A 160 -7.73 0.45 -8.96
N ALA A 161 -8.13 1.19 -10.00
CA ALA A 161 -9.27 0.84 -10.84
C ALA A 161 -9.04 -0.47 -11.60
N ALA A 162 -7.85 -0.65 -12.19
CA ALA A 162 -7.48 -1.88 -12.90
C ALA A 162 -7.47 -3.12 -11.98
N ILE A 163 -6.91 -3.01 -10.78
CA ILE A 163 -6.92 -4.10 -9.78
C ILE A 163 -8.37 -4.46 -9.40
N ARG A 164 -9.24 -3.47 -9.18
CA ARG A 164 -10.66 -3.70 -8.88
C ARG A 164 -11.37 -4.41 -10.02
N GLN A 165 -11.12 -4.01 -11.27
CA GLN A 165 -11.70 -4.67 -12.46
C GLN A 165 -11.23 -6.12 -12.61
N GLN A 166 -9.95 -6.41 -12.35
CA GLN A 166 -9.42 -7.77 -12.38
C GLN A 166 -10.04 -8.66 -11.29
N ALA A 167 -10.21 -8.15 -10.07
CA ALA A 167 -10.86 -8.88 -8.99
C ALA A 167 -12.32 -9.22 -9.31
N LEU A 168 -13.07 -8.27 -9.89
CA LEU A 168 -14.43 -8.51 -10.37
C LEU A 168 -14.47 -9.56 -11.49
N GLY A 169 -13.51 -9.52 -12.42
CA GLY A 169 -13.41 -10.52 -13.48
C GLY A 169 -13.14 -11.94 -12.97
N LEU A 170 -12.34 -12.09 -11.92
CA LEU A 170 -12.12 -13.37 -11.25
C LEU A 170 -13.39 -13.88 -10.56
N GLU A 171 -14.13 -12.99 -9.90
CA GLU A 171 -15.37 -13.35 -9.21
C GLU A 171 -16.47 -13.80 -10.18
N VAL A 172 -16.63 -13.09 -11.30
CA VAL A 172 -17.57 -13.47 -12.37
C VAL A 172 -17.23 -14.84 -12.97
N ARG A 173 -15.94 -15.16 -13.14
CA ARG A 173 -15.51 -16.49 -13.61
C ARG A 173 -15.90 -17.60 -12.64
N ARG A 174 -15.65 -17.42 -11.34
CA ARG A 174 -16.03 -18.39 -10.31
C ARG A 174 -17.54 -18.65 -10.28
N LEU A 175 -18.35 -17.59 -10.37
CA LEU A 175 -19.81 -17.72 -10.41
C LEU A 175 -20.26 -18.53 -11.63
N ARG A 176 -19.66 -18.28 -12.80
CA ARG A 176 -19.95 -19.04 -14.02
C ARG A 176 -19.55 -20.51 -13.91
N GLU A 177 -18.35 -20.80 -13.41
CA GLU A 177 -17.88 -22.17 -13.17
C GLU A 177 -18.78 -22.92 -12.17
N GLY A 178 -19.32 -22.23 -11.16
CA GLY A 178 -20.29 -22.78 -10.22
C GLY A 178 -21.65 -23.09 -10.84
N MET A 179 -22.11 -22.30 -11.81
CA MET A 179 -23.35 -22.56 -12.55
C MET A 179 -23.21 -23.72 -13.55
N GLU A 180 -22.07 -23.83 -14.22
CA GLU A 180 -21.79 -24.93 -15.17
C GLU A 180 -21.69 -26.29 -14.45
N GLN A 181 -21.35 -26.31 -13.16
CA GLN A 181 -21.34 -27.53 -12.33
C GLN A 181 -22.73 -27.96 -11.84
N SER A 182 -23.72 -27.06 -11.79
CA SER A 182 -25.10 -27.39 -11.40
C SER A 182 -25.93 -27.98 -12.54
N ASP A 183 -25.56 -27.73 -13.80
CA ASP A 183 -26.29 -28.24 -14.98
C ASP A 183 -26.00 -29.73 -15.29
N GLY A 184 -25.03 -30.34 -14.62
CA GLY A 184 -24.67 -31.76 -14.75
C GLY A 184 -25.48 -32.72 -13.86
N ALA A 185 -26.29 -32.20 -12.93
CA ALA A 185 -27.14 -33.01 -12.06
C ALA A 185 -28.50 -33.25 -12.72
N ILE A 186 -28.61 -34.29 -13.56
CA ILE A 186 -29.90 -34.82 -14.00
C ILE A 186 -30.63 -35.36 -12.77
N ILE A 187 -31.51 -34.54 -12.19
CA ILE A 187 -32.45 -34.95 -11.15
C ILE A 187 -33.56 -35.76 -11.84
N THR A 188 -33.56 -37.09 -11.65
CA THR A 188 -34.70 -37.92 -12.02
C THR A 188 -35.84 -37.65 -11.03
N GLU A 189 -36.86 -36.93 -11.49
CA GLU A 189 -38.04 -36.57 -10.70
C GLU A 189 -38.81 -37.81 -10.23
N LYS A 190 -38.99 -37.97 -8.91
CA LYS A 190 -40.18 -38.63 -8.37
C LYS A 190 -41.18 -37.53 -8.02
N THR A 191 -42.28 -37.52 -8.76
CA THR A 191 -43.43 -36.64 -8.52
C THR A 191 -44.12 -37.04 -7.22
N GLU A 192 -43.98 -36.23 -6.17
CA GLU A 192 -44.92 -36.21 -5.06
C GLU A 192 -45.48 -34.79 -4.93
N ALA A 193 -46.82 -34.71 -5.02
CA ALA A 193 -47.55 -33.47 -5.02
C ALA A 193 -47.52 -32.84 -3.62
N VAL A 194 -46.80 -31.73 -3.48
CA VAL A 194 -46.83 -30.90 -2.27
C VAL A 194 -47.78 -29.73 -2.51
N GLN A 195 -48.80 -29.64 -1.65
CA GLN A 195 -49.84 -28.63 -1.65
C GLN A 195 -49.26 -27.22 -1.49
N ARG A 196 -49.70 -26.29 -2.34
CA ARG A 196 -49.44 -24.86 -2.22
C ARG A 196 -50.19 -24.27 -1.02
N PRO A 197 -49.53 -23.52 -0.12
CA PRO A 197 -50.24 -22.55 0.71
C PRO A 197 -50.46 -21.28 -0.11
N GLU A 198 -51.74 -20.99 -0.38
CA GLU A 198 -52.22 -19.69 -0.82
C GLU A 198 -52.03 -18.69 0.34
N HIS A 199 -51.19 -17.66 0.19
CA HIS A 199 -51.41 -16.40 0.90
C HIS A 199 -50.84 -15.20 0.13
N PRO A 200 -51.53 -14.04 0.20
CA PRO A 200 -51.41 -12.96 -0.77
C PRO A 200 -50.26 -12.01 -0.41
N PHE A 201 -49.48 -11.66 -1.43
CA PHE A 201 -48.56 -10.53 -1.39
C PHE A 201 -49.36 -9.22 -1.18
N ASN A 202 -49.18 -8.56 -0.04
CA ASN A 202 -49.63 -7.18 0.17
C ASN A 202 -48.41 -6.24 0.01
N LEU A 203 -48.42 -5.44 -1.05
CA LEU A 203 -47.35 -4.52 -1.43
C LEU A 203 -47.36 -3.17 -0.67
N GLU A 204 -48.26 -2.95 0.30
CA GLU A 204 -48.30 -1.70 1.06
C GLU A 204 -47.42 -1.67 2.33
N ALA A 205 -46.81 -2.79 2.73
CA ALA A 205 -46.01 -2.84 3.97
C ALA A 205 -44.54 -2.37 3.82
N LEU A 206 -44.07 -2.04 2.62
CA LEU A 206 -42.70 -1.56 2.36
C LEU A 206 -42.55 -0.03 2.38
N SER A 207 -43.53 0.71 2.91
CA SER A 207 -43.52 2.18 2.97
C SER A 207 -43.34 2.76 4.39
N GLN A 208 -43.13 1.95 5.45
CA GLN A 208 -43.10 2.45 6.84
C GLN A 208 -41.77 2.30 7.59
N LEU A 209 -40.66 1.98 6.92
CA LEU A 209 -39.32 1.97 7.55
C LEU A 209 -38.39 3.09 7.08
N LEU A 210 -38.92 4.10 6.37
CA LEU A 210 -38.16 5.25 5.88
C LEU A 210 -38.83 6.59 6.21
N CYS A 211 -39.37 6.78 7.41
CA CYS A 211 -39.79 8.11 7.90
C CYS A 211 -39.82 8.17 9.45
N GLY A 212 -38.86 8.85 10.07
CA GLY A 212 -38.87 9.21 11.49
C GLY A 212 -37.48 9.66 12.00
N GLY A 213 -37.20 10.97 12.00
CA GLY A 213 -35.91 11.61 12.37
C GLY A 213 -35.60 11.63 13.88
N PRO A 214 -34.80 12.60 14.45
CA PRO A 214 -34.20 13.81 13.86
C PRO A 214 -32.70 14.08 14.21
N LEU A 215 -32.19 15.25 13.73
CA LEU A 215 -30.89 15.93 13.97
C LEU A 215 -29.76 15.53 13.00
N ALA A 216 -29.50 16.20 11.87
CA ALA A 216 -29.28 17.64 11.63
C ALA A 216 -28.23 18.27 12.56
N SER A 217 -26.95 18.21 12.15
CA SER A 217 -25.95 19.26 12.41
C SER A 217 -24.63 18.99 11.66
N CYS A 218 -24.25 19.96 10.81
CA CYS A 218 -22.89 20.28 10.33
C CYS A 218 -22.20 19.41 9.24
N CYS A 219 -22.58 19.64 7.98
CA CYS A 219 -21.61 19.74 6.89
C CYS A 219 -21.90 21.03 6.10
N ARG A 220 -21.20 22.11 6.45
CA ARG A 220 -21.19 23.35 5.67
C ARG A 220 -20.16 23.18 4.56
N VAL A 221 -20.66 23.08 3.33
CA VAL A 221 -19.91 23.34 2.10
C VAL A 221 -19.45 24.79 2.15
N LEU A 222 -18.15 25.04 2.07
CA LEU A 222 -17.62 26.35 1.69
C LEU A 222 -16.80 26.14 0.41
N ASN A 223 -17.49 26.35 -0.71
CA ASN A 223 -16.86 26.85 -1.92
C ASN A 223 -16.57 28.34 -1.68
N SER A 224 -15.33 28.77 -1.91
CA SER A 224 -14.96 30.17 -1.95
C SER A 224 -14.21 30.43 -3.26
N ASP A 225 -14.89 31.08 -4.19
CA ASP A 225 -14.31 31.74 -5.36
C ASP A 225 -13.52 33.01 -4.95
N PRO A 226 -12.65 33.56 -5.82
CA PRO A 226 -11.55 34.45 -5.43
C PRO A 226 -11.95 35.93 -5.39
N PRO A 227 -11.24 36.78 -4.61
CA PRO A 227 -11.44 38.23 -4.71
C PRO A 227 -10.66 38.83 -5.88
N ALA A 228 -11.38 39.63 -6.66
CA ALA A 228 -10.86 40.51 -7.70
C ALA A 228 -10.06 41.70 -7.12
N ARG A 229 -9.15 42.20 -7.96
CA ARG A 229 -8.29 43.38 -7.78
C ARG A 229 -9.04 44.63 -7.29
N ARG A 230 -8.43 45.35 -6.35
CA ARG A 230 -8.06 46.77 -6.48
C ARG A 230 -6.98 47.11 -5.45
#